data_AF-A0A959CZK1-F1
#
_entry.id   AF-A0A959CZK1-F1
#
_cell.length_a   1.000
_cell.length_b   1.000
_cell.length_c   1.000
_cell.angle_alpha   90.00
_cell.angle_beta   90.00
_cell.angle_gamma   90.00
#
_symmetry.space_group_name_H-M   'P 1'
#
loop_
_entity.id
_entity.type
_entity.pdbx_description
1 polymer ?
#
loop_
_entity_poly.entity_id
_entity_poly.type
_entity_poly.pdbx_seq_one_letter_code
_entity_poly.pdbx_strand_id
1 'polypeptide(L)'
;QWHAALTNVIGDTSGEWQEAKLPFDNFAIPSWEAIYDNVLYKDKIHTIEIQIVTNQMGTETNGTICFDNLTSYTDADVTLYEGFKLNNFDDVENNVGNWINSNDGSYSLVSSADAAEGDGAGCLTYNLVGDQGWGGSVDLQFLPADTVAGVFPDMTEHLGISFWYKVTQPADVPGNVSFIVKLFVNSTGGTEEWDKTVSGMLTDPSGEWVQVYLPFSSFAIPSWLTTYDNVLYQDQIFEIQFQILGQEGTTTNGGICFDNLTSYDDEEVVLGTINPVDAAVSIFPNPASSQLYIQGLDNIETIQVFDMNGRLIKSVGNPYASIDVADLRSGFYVMKIFTDRQVYSAKFLKH
;
A
#
# COMPACT_ATOMS: atom_id res chain seq x y z
N GLN A 1 -17.33 -7.37 -34.91
CA GLN A 1 -15.92 -7.80 -34.77
C GLN A 1 -15.10 -6.64 -34.19
N TRP A 2 -14.00 -6.92 -33.50
CA TRP A 2 -13.08 -5.91 -32.98
C TRP A 2 -11.78 -5.96 -33.78
N HIS A 3 -11.31 -4.81 -34.27
CA HIS A 3 -10.20 -4.70 -35.22
C HIS A 3 -9.13 -3.77 -34.66
N ALA A 4 -7.87 -4.15 -34.79
CA ALA A 4 -6.69 -3.31 -34.53
C ALA A 4 -5.72 -3.44 -35.71
N ALA A 5 -5.00 -2.38 -36.02
CA ALA A 5 -4.04 -2.37 -37.13
C ALA A 5 -2.64 -1.99 -36.64
N LEU A 6 -1.63 -2.70 -37.14
CA LEU A 6 -0.22 -2.34 -36.97
C LEU A 6 0.32 -1.88 -38.32
N THR A 7 0.75 -0.63 -38.41
CA THR A 7 1.19 -0.04 -39.69
C THR A 7 2.65 -0.33 -40.03
N ASN A 8 3.44 -0.84 -39.09
CA ASN A 8 4.91 -0.94 -39.23
C ASN A 8 5.46 -2.37 -39.23
N VAL A 9 4.62 -3.41 -39.17
CA VAL A 9 5.08 -4.81 -39.12
C VAL A 9 5.56 -5.30 -40.49
N ILE A 10 4.85 -4.94 -41.56
CA ILE A 10 5.09 -5.48 -42.91
C ILE A 10 6.18 -4.67 -43.66
N GLY A 11 6.52 -3.48 -43.16
CA GLY A 11 7.54 -2.61 -43.74
C GLY A 11 8.95 -2.82 -43.20
N ASP A 12 9.15 -3.78 -42.29
CA ASP A 12 10.46 -4.03 -41.69
C ASP A 12 11.46 -4.58 -42.72
N THR A 13 12.62 -3.93 -42.79
CA THR A 13 13.74 -4.33 -43.67
C THR A 13 14.89 -4.97 -42.91
N SER A 14 14.77 -5.14 -41.59
CA SER A 14 15.84 -5.67 -40.73
C SER A 14 16.16 -7.14 -41.03
N GLY A 15 15.14 -7.93 -41.36
CA GLY A 15 15.25 -9.38 -41.54
C GLY A 15 15.40 -10.17 -40.24
N GLU A 16 15.31 -9.49 -39.09
CA GLU A 16 15.38 -10.09 -37.75
C GLU A 16 13.99 -10.34 -37.16
N TRP A 17 13.90 -11.17 -36.12
CA TRP A 17 12.65 -11.34 -35.37
C TRP A 17 12.24 -10.03 -34.69
N GLN A 18 10.99 -9.62 -34.89
CA GLN A 18 10.38 -8.46 -34.25
C GLN A 18 9.20 -8.89 -33.39
N GLU A 19 9.05 -8.26 -32.23
CA GLU A 19 7.86 -8.44 -31.39
C GLU A 19 6.79 -7.41 -31.77
N ALA A 20 5.57 -7.88 -32.02
CA ALA A 20 4.41 -7.05 -32.32
C ALA A 20 3.41 -7.11 -31.16
N LYS A 21 3.37 -6.05 -30.35
CA LYS A 21 2.43 -5.93 -29.21
C LYS A 21 1.13 -5.24 -29.66
N LEU A 22 -0.01 -5.81 -29.27
CA LEU A 22 -1.36 -5.33 -29.61
C LEU A 22 -2.22 -5.19 -28.35
N PRO A 23 -2.22 -4.00 -27.71
CA PRO A 23 -3.05 -3.76 -26.54
C PRO A 23 -4.53 -3.89 -26.89
N PHE A 24 -5.35 -4.41 -25.97
CA PHE A 24 -6.78 -4.54 -26.20
C PHE A 24 -7.47 -3.18 -26.44
N ASP A 25 -6.90 -2.08 -25.95
CA ASP A 25 -7.41 -0.73 -26.15
C ASP A 25 -7.22 -0.22 -27.58
N ASN A 26 -6.31 -0.84 -28.36
CA ASN A 26 -6.14 -0.53 -29.78
C ASN A 26 -7.23 -1.18 -30.65
N PHE A 27 -8.04 -2.06 -30.08
CA PHE A 27 -9.13 -2.68 -30.81
C PHE A 27 -10.37 -1.80 -30.77
N ALA A 28 -10.97 -1.58 -31.94
CA ALA A 28 -12.23 -0.87 -32.09
C ALA A 28 -13.20 -1.67 -32.95
N ILE A 29 -14.50 -1.46 -32.77
CA ILE A 29 -15.50 -1.96 -33.72
C ILE A 29 -15.44 -1.09 -34.97
N PRO A 30 -15.14 -1.64 -36.16
CA PRO A 30 -15.15 -0.86 -37.39
C PRO A 30 -16.50 -0.20 -37.65
N SER A 31 -16.49 0.94 -38.34
CA SER A 31 -17.72 1.70 -38.64
C SER A 31 -18.75 0.95 -39.50
N TRP A 32 -18.33 -0.12 -40.18
CA TRP A 32 -19.18 -0.99 -41.00
C TRP A 32 -19.72 -2.23 -40.26
N GLU A 33 -19.33 -2.44 -39.00
CA GLU A 33 -19.82 -3.53 -38.14
C GLU A 33 -20.97 -3.04 -37.24
N ALA A 34 -21.87 -3.95 -36.87
CA ALA A 34 -22.96 -3.61 -35.94
C ALA A 34 -22.43 -3.44 -34.51
N ILE A 35 -22.75 -2.31 -33.86
CA ILE A 35 -22.41 -2.04 -32.46
C ILE A 35 -23.58 -2.46 -31.57
N TYR A 36 -23.31 -3.30 -30.56
CA TYR A 36 -24.31 -3.75 -29.58
C TYR A 36 -24.18 -2.95 -28.27
N ASP A 37 -23.21 -3.29 -27.42
CA ASP A 37 -22.94 -2.65 -26.13
C ASP A 37 -21.61 -1.88 -26.10
N ASN A 38 -20.79 -2.01 -27.15
CA ASN A 38 -19.48 -1.37 -27.28
C ASN A 38 -18.51 -1.72 -26.14
N VAL A 39 -18.62 -2.93 -25.58
CA VAL A 39 -17.72 -3.45 -24.53
C VAL A 39 -16.95 -4.66 -25.04
N LEU A 40 -15.61 -4.62 -24.95
CA LEU A 40 -14.76 -5.76 -25.27
C LEU A 40 -14.63 -6.68 -24.06
N TYR A 41 -15.44 -7.74 -24.02
CA TYR A 41 -15.35 -8.79 -23.01
C TYR A 41 -14.18 -9.74 -23.31
N LYS A 42 -13.02 -9.50 -22.67
CA LYS A 42 -11.78 -10.27 -22.87
C LYS A 42 -11.95 -11.77 -22.58
N ASP A 43 -12.80 -12.11 -21.61
CA ASP A 43 -13.16 -13.48 -21.22
C ASP A 43 -14.03 -14.22 -22.25
N LYS A 44 -14.61 -13.51 -23.23
CA LYS A 44 -15.48 -14.07 -24.27
C LYS A 44 -14.82 -14.14 -25.65
N ILE A 45 -13.53 -13.81 -25.75
CA ILE A 45 -12.78 -13.93 -27.00
C ILE A 45 -12.60 -15.41 -27.34
N HIS A 46 -13.22 -15.86 -28.43
CA HIS A 46 -13.17 -17.26 -28.86
C HIS A 46 -12.37 -17.47 -30.15
N THR A 47 -11.96 -16.40 -30.84
CA THR A 47 -11.22 -16.47 -32.11
C THR A 47 -10.38 -15.21 -32.29
N ILE A 48 -9.15 -15.40 -32.78
CA ILE A 48 -8.24 -14.33 -33.21
C ILE A 48 -7.92 -14.57 -34.69
N GLU A 49 -8.05 -13.53 -35.51
CA GLU A 49 -7.77 -13.58 -36.95
C GLU A 49 -6.69 -12.54 -37.30
N ILE A 50 -5.68 -12.97 -38.05
CA ILE A 50 -4.63 -12.09 -38.58
C ILE A 50 -4.91 -11.90 -40.07
N GLN A 51 -5.12 -10.65 -40.48
CA GLN A 51 -5.37 -10.29 -41.87
C GLN A 51 -4.25 -9.42 -42.42
N ILE A 52 -3.84 -9.71 -43.66
CA ILE A 52 -2.99 -8.83 -44.47
C ILE A 52 -3.88 -8.22 -45.55
N VAL A 53 -4.08 -6.91 -45.48
CA VAL A 53 -4.99 -6.18 -46.37
C VAL A 53 -4.22 -5.24 -47.28
N THR A 54 -4.64 -5.16 -48.55
CA THR A 54 -4.16 -4.13 -49.47
C THR A 54 -5.12 -2.95 -49.45
N ASN A 55 -4.60 -1.75 -49.23
CA ASN A 55 -5.42 -0.54 -49.07
C ASN A 55 -5.79 0.12 -50.40
N GLN A 56 -5.40 -0.46 -51.54
CA GLN A 56 -5.69 0.07 -52.87
C GLN A 56 -6.22 -1.02 -53.81
N MET A 57 -7.35 -0.70 -54.43
CA MET A 57 -7.99 -1.59 -55.40
C MET A 57 -7.12 -1.70 -56.66
N GLY A 58 -6.80 -2.94 -57.07
CA GLY A 58 -6.04 -3.21 -58.29
C GLY A 58 -4.52 -3.14 -58.16
N THR A 59 -3.98 -2.95 -56.96
CA THR A 59 -2.52 -3.02 -56.71
C THR A 59 -2.11 -4.43 -56.31
N GLU A 60 -1.08 -4.96 -56.96
CA GLU A 60 -0.41 -6.19 -56.54
C GLU A 60 0.71 -5.85 -55.55
N THR A 61 0.80 -6.58 -54.45
CA THR A 61 1.89 -6.47 -53.48
C THR A 61 2.30 -7.88 -53.07
N ASN A 62 3.60 -8.15 -53.14
CA ASN A 62 4.17 -9.46 -52.86
C ASN A 62 5.12 -9.34 -51.66
N GLY A 63 5.06 -10.30 -50.74
CA GLY A 63 5.90 -10.34 -49.55
C GLY A 63 5.76 -11.68 -48.82
N THR A 64 6.73 -11.98 -47.97
CA THR A 64 6.71 -13.15 -47.08
C THR A 64 6.84 -12.65 -45.65
N ILE A 65 6.01 -13.15 -44.74
CA ILE A 65 6.11 -12.92 -43.31
C ILE A 65 6.13 -14.26 -42.59
N CYS A 66 6.96 -14.37 -41.57
CA CYS A 66 7.01 -15.52 -40.68
C CYS A 66 6.39 -15.13 -39.33
N PHE A 67 5.67 -16.06 -38.72
CA PHE A 67 5.11 -15.88 -37.38
C PHE A 67 5.75 -16.90 -36.43
N ASP A 68 5.92 -16.49 -35.19
CA ASP A 68 6.27 -17.38 -34.07
C ASP A 68 5.20 -17.22 -32.96
N ASN A 69 5.55 -17.55 -31.71
CA ASN A 69 4.70 -17.51 -30.52
C ASN A 69 3.66 -16.37 -30.51
N LEU A 70 2.38 -16.77 -30.44
CA LEU A 70 1.27 -15.88 -30.10
C LEU A 70 0.92 -16.10 -28.62
N THR A 71 1.24 -15.13 -27.79
CA THR A 71 1.01 -15.18 -26.35
C THR A 71 0.12 -14.02 -25.92
N SER A 72 -0.74 -14.27 -24.94
CA SER A 72 -1.31 -13.16 -24.16
C SER A 72 -0.19 -12.55 -23.33
N TYR A 73 -0.05 -11.25 -23.39
CA TYR A 73 0.78 -10.50 -22.47
C TYR A 73 -0.15 -9.67 -21.58
N THR A 74 0.11 -9.67 -20.29
CA THR A 74 -0.15 -8.45 -19.54
C THR A 74 0.93 -7.47 -19.98
N ASP A 75 0.68 -6.17 -19.88
CA ASP A 75 1.81 -5.26 -19.78
C ASP A 75 2.52 -5.64 -18.45
N ALA A 76 3.31 -6.71 -18.48
CA ALA A 76 4.39 -6.96 -17.53
C ALA A 76 5.61 -6.08 -17.91
N ASP A 77 5.44 -5.23 -18.94
CA ASP A 77 6.06 -3.92 -19.09
C ASP A 77 5.00 -2.79 -18.99
N VAL A 78 3.96 -2.96 -18.15
CA VAL A 78 3.51 -1.79 -17.38
C VAL A 78 4.82 -1.52 -16.66
N THR A 79 5.41 -0.36 -16.90
CA THR A 79 6.16 0.21 -15.79
C THR A 79 5.12 0.15 -14.68
N LEU A 80 5.19 -0.90 -13.82
CA LEU A 80 4.97 -0.69 -12.40
C LEU A 80 5.66 0.65 -12.25
N TYR A 81 4.89 1.72 -12.07
CA TYR A 81 5.52 2.98 -11.75
C TYR A 81 6.39 2.55 -10.59
N GLU A 82 7.71 2.39 -10.83
CA GLU A 82 8.62 1.90 -9.82
C GLU A 82 8.48 3.02 -8.83
N GLY A 83 7.71 2.74 -7.77
CA GLY A 83 7.23 3.81 -6.92
C GLY A 83 8.45 4.57 -6.49
N PHE A 84 8.37 5.89 -6.51
CA PHE A 84 9.53 6.75 -6.38
C PHE A 84 10.38 6.25 -5.22
N LYS A 85 11.64 5.89 -5.50
CA LYS A 85 12.55 5.47 -4.44
C LYS A 85 12.82 6.69 -3.57
N LEU A 86 12.15 6.75 -2.42
CA LEU A 86 12.20 7.88 -1.49
C LEU A 86 13.44 7.75 -0.60
N ASN A 87 13.78 6.53 -0.18
CA ASN A 87 15.02 6.24 0.54
C ASN A 87 15.43 4.76 0.40
N ASN A 88 16.70 4.48 0.17
CA ASN A 88 17.24 3.11 0.06
C ASN A 88 17.91 2.60 1.34
N PHE A 89 18.12 3.43 2.36
CA PHE A 89 18.78 3.07 3.62
C PHE A 89 20.21 2.51 3.50
N ASP A 90 20.88 2.65 2.36
CA ASP A 90 22.24 2.10 2.13
C ASP A 90 23.35 2.84 2.92
N ASP A 91 23.10 4.09 3.32
CA ASP A 91 24.08 4.97 3.98
C ASP A 91 23.38 5.87 5.02
N VAL A 92 22.77 5.23 6.02
CA VAL A 92 21.93 5.91 7.02
C VAL A 92 22.70 6.86 7.93
N GLU A 93 24.00 6.62 8.15
CA GLU A 93 24.84 7.47 8.99
C GLU A 93 25.05 8.87 8.39
N ASN A 94 24.98 9.00 7.07
CA ASN A 94 25.19 10.27 6.37
C ASN A 94 23.90 10.86 5.78
N ASN A 95 22.92 10.03 5.40
CA ASN A 95 21.77 10.46 4.59
C ASN A 95 20.42 10.41 5.31
N VAL A 96 20.36 9.93 6.56
CA VAL A 96 19.13 9.90 7.36
C VAL A 96 19.30 10.77 8.60
N GLY A 97 18.54 11.86 8.68
CA GLY A 97 18.47 12.67 9.89
C GLY A 97 17.92 11.82 11.03
N ASN A 98 18.48 11.92 12.24
CA ASN A 98 18.01 11.11 13.36
C ASN A 98 18.30 11.79 14.69
N TRP A 99 17.42 11.59 15.67
CA TRP A 99 17.57 12.11 17.03
C TRP A 99 16.77 11.27 18.03
N ILE A 100 17.03 11.51 19.31
CA ILE A 100 16.26 10.95 20.41
C ILE A 100 15.65 12.06 21.25
N ASN A 101 14.38 11.88 21.59
CA ASN A 101 13.63 12.68 22.54
C ASN A 101 13.48 11.90 23.84
N SER A 102 14.59 11.80 24.58
CA SER A 102 14.67 11.16 25.89
C SER A 102 15.95 11.66 26.58
N ASN A 103 15.90 11.91 27.88
CA ASN A 103 17.11 12.34 28.61
C ASN A 103 18.02 11.15 28.94
N ASP A 104 17.42 10.03 29.34
CA ASP A 104 18.12 8.82 29.80
C ASP A 104 18.11 7.68 28.76
N GLY A 105 17.39 7.85 27.64
CA GLY A 105 17.36 6.91 26.53
C GLY A 105 18.62 6.96 25.66
N SER A 106 18.78 5.94 24.81
CA SER A 106 19.85 5.87 23.81
C SER A 106 19.40 5.12 22.56
N TYR A 107 20.11 5.36 21.45
CA TYR A 107 19.91 4.63 20.20
C TYR A 107 21.22 4.54 19.41
N SER A 108 21.25 3.63 18.44
CA SER A 108 22.30 3.52 17.43
C SER A 108 21.66 3.22 16.09
N LEU A 109 21.98 4.02 15.07
CA LEU A 109 21.58 3.80 13.68
C LEU A 109 22.84 3.51 12.86
N VAL A 110 22.89 2.37 12.20
CA VAL A 110 24.05 1.92 11.41
C VAL A 110 23.62 1.26 10.11
N SER A 111 24.43 1.40 9.06
CA SER A 111 24.23 0.66 7.82
C SER A 111 24.63 -0.81 7.99
N SER A 112 23.90 -1.69 7.30
CA SER A 112 24.04 -3.15 7.33
C SER A 112 24.08 -3.70 5.91
N ALA A 113 24.85 -4.78 5.70
CA ALA A 113 24.85 -5.52 4.43
C ALA A 113 23.74 -6.58 4.34
N ASP A 114 23.03 -6.83 5.44
CA ASP A 114 21.78 -7.61 5.44
C ASP A 114 20.65 -6.68 5.01
N ALA A 115 20.17 -6.84 3.79
CA ALA A 115 19.21 -5.98 3.11
C ALA A 115 18.08 -6.80 2.48
N ALA A 116 16.90 -6.21 2.33
CA ALA A 116 15.80 -6.80 1.58
C ALA A 116 16.03 -6.65 0.08
N GLU A 117 16.54 -5.48 -0.33
CA GLU A 117 16.82 -5.10 -1.71
C GLU A 117 18.12 -4.29 -1.80
N GLY A 118 18.78 -4.29 -2.96
CA GLY A 118 19.97 -3.47 -3.17
C GLY A 118 21.20 -3.94 -2.38
N ASP A 119 22.02 -2.97 -1.97
CA ASP A 119 23.39 -3.20 -1.46
C ASP A 119 23.50 -3.06 0.07
N GLY A 120 22.48 -2.50 0.74
CA GLY A 120 22.48 -2.30 2.18
C GLY A 120 21.12 -1.93 2.77
N ALA A 121 21.08 -1.79 4.09
CA ALA A 121 19.89 -1.41 4.85
C ALA A 121 20.28 -0.64 6.11
N GLY A 122 19.32 0.06 6.71
CA GLY A 122 19.53 0.87 7.91
C GLY A 122 19.00 0.17 9.16
N CYS A 123 19.87 -0.13 10.12
CA CYS A 123 19.51 -0.84 11.34
C CYS A 123 19.55 0.08 12.56
N LEU A 124 18.40 0.20 13.23
CA LEU A 124 18.20 0.95 14.45
C LEU A 124 18.14 0.00 15.66
N THR A 125 19.00 0.22 16.65
CA THR A 125 18.86 -0.35 17.99
C THR A 125 18.50 0.77 18.96
N TYR A 126 17.52 0.56 19.84
CA TYR A 126 17.04 1.57 20.76
C TYR A 126 16.88 1.03 22.19
N ASN A 127 17.16 1.90 23.16
CA ASN A 127 16.77 1.82 24.56
C ASN A 127 16.02 3.11 24.89
N LEU A 128 14.71 3.05 24.90
CA LEU A 128 13.86 4.21 24.99
C LEU A 128 13.31 4.36 26.41
N VAL A 129 13.57 5.52 27.02
CA VAL A 129 13.06 5.87 28.35
C VAL A 129 12.02 6.97 28.18
N GLY A 130 10.79 6.70 28.61
CA GLY A 130 9.68 7.66 28.58
C GLY A 130 9.77 8.68 29.71
N ASP A 131 10.83 9.47 29.74
CA ASP A 131 11.14 10.43 30.81
C ASP A 131 10.65 11.87 30.53
N GLN A 132 10.00 12.10 29.38
CA GLN A 132 9.24 13.31 29.12
C GLN A 132 7.80 13.12 29.59
N GLY A 133 7.09 14.23 29.87
CA GLY A 133 5.67 14.20 30.28
C GLY A 133 4.68 13.71 29.21
N TRP A 134 5.17 13.17 28.11
CA TRP A 134 4.41 12.54 27.03
C TRP A 134 4.98 11.17 26.63
N GLY A 135 6.11 10.75 27.21
CA GLY A 135 6.85 9.57 26.79
C GLY A 135 8.30 9.87 26.43
N GLY A 136 8.78 9.19 25.40
CA GLY A 136 10.07 9.48 24.77
C GLY A 136 10.07 8.87 23.37
N SER A 137 10.87 9.38 22.46
CA SER A 137 10.95 8.81 21.09
C SER A 137 12.37 8.73 20.56
N VAL A 138 12.57 7.86 19.57
CA VAL A 138 13.65 7.98 18.59
C VAL A 138 13.02 8.18 17.22
N ASP A 139 13.58 9.10 16.46
CA ASP A 139 13.00 9.57 15.21
C ASP A 139 14.05 9.48 14.10
N LEU A 140 13.63 9.01 12.93
CA LEU A 140 14.38 9.03 11.68
C LEU A 140 13.66 9.97 10.72
N GLN A 141 14.42 10.83 10.05
CA GLN A 141 13.94 11.87 9.14
C GLN A 141 14.48 11.61 7.74
N PHE A 142 13.56 11.61 6.78
CA PHE A 142 13.83 11.49 5.37
C PHE A 142 13.40 12.79 4.68
N LEU A 143 14.36 13.41 4.01
CA LEU A 143 14.15 14.61 3.20
C LEU A 143 14.26 14.25 1.72
N PRO A 144 13.59 14.98 0.83
CA PRO A 144 13.69 14.76 -0.60
C PRO A 144 15.14 14.97 -1.09
N ALA A 145 15.60 14.07 -1.96
CA ALA A 145 16.94 14.15 -2.54
C ALA A 145 17.05 15.37 -3.48
N ASP A 146 17.74 16.42 -3.03
CA ASP A 146 18.12 17.64 -3.77
C ASP A 146 17.11 18.08 -4.85
N THR A 147 15.84 18.18 -4.48
CA THR A 147 14.81 18.68 -5.38
C THR A 147 14.77 20.20 -5.30
N VAL A 148 14.69 20.87 -6.46
CA VAL A 148 14.55 22.34 -6.56
C VAL A 148 13.32 22.84 -5.79
N ALA A 149 12.32 21.97 -5.63
CA ALA A 149 11.05 22.27 -4.97
C ALA A 149 11.07 22.05 -3.45
N GLY A 150 12.06 21.33 -2.90
CA GLY A 150 12.10 20.99 -1.47
C GLY A 150 10.96 20.07 -1.02
N VAL A 151 10.31 19.37 -1.95
CA VAL A 151 9.28 18.35 -1.71
C VAL A 151 9.70 17.03 -2.38
N PHE A 152 9.13 15.91 -1.91
CA PHE A 152 9.24 14.62 -2.57
C PHE A 152 8.58 14.67 -3.97
N PRO A 153 8.91 13.71 -4.87
CA PRO A 153 8.22 13.59 -6.14
C PRO A 153 6.69 13.55 -5.97
N ASP A 154 5.97 14.02 -6.99
CA ASP A 154 4.51 14.06 -6.96
C ASP A 154 3.93 12.65 -6.84
N MET A 155 3.35 12.35 -5.68
CA MET A 155 2.74 11.06 -5.38
C MET A 155 1.20 11.07 -5.51
N THR A 156 0.61 12.05 -6.19
CA THR A 156 -0.86 12.21 -6.28
C THR A 156 -1.55 11.03 -6.96
N GLU A 157 -0.88 10.38 -7.92
CA GLU A 157 -1.41 9.20 -8.62
C GLU A 157 -1.12 7.88 -7.88
N HIS A 158 -0.31 7.90 -6.81
CA HIS A 158 0.05 6.73 -6.02
C HIS A 158 -0.94 6.44 -4.88
N LEU A 159 -1.13 5.17 -4.56
CA LEU A 159 -2.01 4.71 -3.47
C LEU A 159 -1.42 4.96 -2.08
N GLY A 160 -0.10 4.90 -1.95
CA GLY A 160 0.57 5.03 -0.66
C GLY A 160 2.08 4.90 -0.75
N ILE A 161 2.69 4.66 0.41
CA ILE A 161 4.11 4.35 0.57
C ILE A 161 4.32 2.96 1.15
N SER A 162 5.41 2.31 0.78
CA SER A 162 5.81 1.00 1.29
C SER A 162 7.27 1.02 1.73
N PHE A 163 7.64 0.15 2.65
CA PHE A 163 9.03 -0.08 3.02
C PHE A 163 9.19 -1.48 3.58
N TRP A 164 10.40 -1.99 3.50
CA TRP A 164 10.79 -3.24 4.14
C TRP A 164 11.24 -2.98 5.58
N TYR A 165 10.90 -3.90 6.47
CA TYR A 165 11.42 -3.92 7.82
C TYR A 165 11.86 -5.33 8.22
N LYS A 166 12.80 -5.41 9.16
CA LYS A 166 13.21 -6.65 9.81
C LYS A 166 13.46 -6.39 11.29
N VAL A 167 12.67 -7.01 12.15
CA VAL A 167 12.89 -6.92 13.61
C VAL A 167 14.08 -7.79 13.98
N THR A 168 15.16 -7.15 14.45
CA THR A 168 16.38 -7.82 14.92
C THR A 168 16.31 -8.14 16.40
N GLN A 169 15.52 -7.37 17.16
CA GLN A 169 15.17 -7.63 18.55
C GLN A 169 13.76 -7.10 18.81
N PRO A 170 12.75 -7.97 19.06
CA PRO A 170 11.41 -7.53 19.41
C PRO A 170 11.44 -6.65 20.66
N ALA A 171 10.52 -5.68 20.72
CA ALA A 171 10.34 -4.84 21.88
C ALA A 171 10.09 -5.68 23.14
N ASP A 172 10.84 -5.42 24.20
CA ASP A 172 10.75 -6.13 25.48
C ASP A 172 9.44 -5.84 26.25
N VAL A 173 8.85 -4.67 26.04
CA VAL A 173 7.55 -4.27 26.61
C VAL A 173 6.60 -3.76 25.51
N PRO A 174 6.04 -4.66 24.70
CA PRO A 174 5.21 -4.35 23.53
C PRO A 174 4.11 -3.29 23.74
N GLY A 175 3.42 -3.33 24.89
CA GLY A 175 2.30 -2.44 25.17
C GLY A 175 2.69 -0.97 25.39
N ASN A 176 3.99 -0.70 25.54
CA ASN A 176 4.50 0.63 25.86
C ASN A 176 5.27 1.26 24.70
N VAL A 177 5.27 0.64 23.53
CA VAL A 177 5.98 1.14 22.35
C VAL A 177 5.08 1.17 21.12
N SER A 178 5.26 2.15 20.25
CA SER A 178 4.51 2.30 19.01
C SER A 178 5.44 2.74 17.89
N PHE A 179 5.23 2.20 16.69
CA PHE A 179 5.86 2.70 15.47
C PHE A 179 4.88 3.59 14.74
N ILE A 180 5.30 4.80 14.39
CA ILE A 180 4.48 5.83 13.75
C ILE A 180 5.23 6.34 12.52
N VAL A 181 4.55 6.37 11.38
CA VAL A 181 5.03 7.06 10.19
C VAL A 181 4.34 8.41 10.11
N LYS A 182 5.10 9.46 9.87
CA LYS A 182 4.61 10.83 9.75
C LYS A 182 4.92 11.41 8.39
N LEU A 183 3.98 12.16 7.82
CA LEU A 183 4.16 12.94 6.61
C LEU A 183 3.98 14.41 6.97
N PHE A 184 4.98 15.24 6.65
CA PHE A 184 4.87 16.68 6.79
C PHE A 184 4.59 17.30 5.42
N VAL A 185 3.51 18.08 5.36
CA VAL A 185 2.87 18.48 4.11
C VAL A 185 2.66 19.99 4.09
N ASN A 186 3.07 20.64 3.01
CA ASN A 186 2.70 22.03 2.79
C ASN A 186 1.23 22.10 2.34
N SER A 187 0.37 22.65 3.19
CA SER A 187 -1.09 22.71 2.98
C SER A 187 -1.57 24.16 2.82
N THR A 188 -2.85 24.35 2.51
CA THR A 188 -3.43 25.69 2.38
C THR A 188 -3.46 26.41 3.74
N GLY A 189 -2.44 27.22 4.04
CA GLY A 189 -2.39 28.05 5.26
C GLY A 189 -1.27 27.68 6.23
N GLY A 190 -0.54 26.59 5.99
CA GLY A 190 0.62 26.22 6.78
C GLY A 190 1.05 24.77 6.56
N THR A 191 1.85 24.25 7.49
CA THR A 191 2.31 22.86 7.48
C THR A 191 1.36 21.99 8.29
N GLU A 192 1.01 20.83 7.75
CA GLU A 192 0.27 19.78 8.45
C GLU A 192 1.16 18.55 8.68
N GLU A 193 0.96 17.88 9.80
CA GLU A 193 1.56 16.60 10.15
C GLU A 193 0.45 15.54 10.10
N TRP A 194 0.67 14.52 9.26
CA TRP A 194 -0.23 13.41 9.03
C TRP A 194 0.43 12.12 9.52
N ASP A 195 -0.21 11.42 10.45
CA ASP A 195 0.37 10.27 11.12
C ASP A 195 -0.36 8.97 10.80
N LYS A 196 0.39 7.87 10.77
CA LYS A 196 -0.11 6.49 10.74
C LYS A 196 0.67 5.65 11.74
N THR A 197 -0.01 5.14 12.75
CA THR A 197 0.55 4.11 13.64
C THR A 197 0.50 2.74 12.95
N VAL A 198 1.62 2.02 12.96
CA VAL A 198 1.75 0.66 12.40
C VAL A 198 1.81 -0.35 13.55
N SER A 199 0.72 -1.10 13.73
CA SER A 199 0.53 -1.96 14.90
C SER A 199 1.24 -3.31 14.76
N GLY A 200 2.00 -3.73 15.76
CA GLY A 200 2.60 -5.07 15.80
C GLY A 200 3.95 -5.21 15.09
N MET A 201 4.37 -4.21 14.30
CA MET A 201 5.68 -4.20 13.63
C MET A 201 6.83 -4.43 14.62
N LEU A 202 6.89 -3.69 15.72
CA LEU A 202 7.99 -3.76 16.70
C LEU A 202 8.01 -5.07 17.52
N THR A 203 7.01 -5.92 17.33
CA THR A 203 6.83 -7.18 18.08
C THR A 203 6.92 -8.41 17.19
N ASP A 204 7.18 -8.20 15.90
CA ASP A 204 7.28 -9.26 14.91
C ASP A 204 8.40 -10.25 15.29
N PRO A 205 8.08 -11.52 15.57
CA PRO A 205 9.05 -12.51 15.98
C PRO A 205 9.68 -13.25 14.79
N SER A 206 9.32 -12.91 13.54
CA SER A 206 9.76 -13.64 12.36
C SER A 206 11.29 -13.63 12.22
N GLY A 207 11.92 -12.50 12.53
CA GLY A 207 13.34 -12.30 12.25
C GLY A 207 13.66 -12.26 10.76
N GLU A 208 12.65 -12.07 9.91
CA GLU A 208 12.75 -12.02 8.46
C GLU A 208 12.38 -10.62 7.94
N TRP A 209 12.76 -10.33 6.70
CA TRP A 209 12.33 -9.12 6.00
C TRP A 209 10.84 -9.22 5.64
N VAL A 210 10.08 -8.20 6.02
CA VAL A 210 8.65 -8.07 5.74
C VAL A 210 8.40 -6.69 5.13
N GLN A 211 7.65 -6.64 4.03
CA GLN A 211 7.23 -5.38 3.43
C GLN A 211 5.91 -4.93 4.04
N VAL A 212 5.82 -3.66 4.41
CA VAL A 212 4.58 -3.02 4.85
C VAL A 212 4.12 -2.01 3.81
N TYR A 213 2.81 -1.94 3.61
CA TYR A 213 2.15 -1.01 2.71
C TYR A 213 1.25 -0.08 3.51
N LEU A 214 1.44 1.23 3.37
CA LEU A 214 0.69 2.27 4.06
C LEU A 214 -0.05 3.12 3.03
N PRO A 215 -1.35 2.86 2.77
CA PRO A 215 -2.15 3.69 1.90
C PRO A 215 -2.19 5.13 2.42
N PHE A 216 -2.10 6.13 1.55
CA PHE A 216 -2.23 7.54 1.95
C PHE A 216 -3.56 7.82 2.64
N SER A 217 -4.62 7.11 2.26
CA SER A 217 -5.93 7.18 2.91
C SER A 217 -5.94 6.68 4.36
N SER A 218 -4.87 6.02 4.82
CA SER A 218 -4.75 5.53 6.19
C SER A 218 -4.12 6.55 7.14
N PHE A 219 -3.50 7.60 6.62
CA PHE A 219 -2.93 8.69 7.41
C PHE A 219 -4.02 9.66 7.86
N ALA A 220 -3.84 10.23 9.05
CA ALA A 220 -4.74 11.24 9.58
C ALA A 220 -3.96 12.29 10.38
N ILE A 221 -4.48 13.52 10.41
CA ILE A 221 -3.92 14.56 11.29
C ILE A 221 -4.28 14.20 12.74
N PRO A 222 -3.29 14.07 13.65
CA PRO A 222 -3.57 13.84 15.06
C PRO A 222 -4.50 14.91 15.64
N SER A 223 -5.46 14.49 16.47
CA SER A 223 -6.55 15.36 16.96
C SER A 223 -6.08 16.54 17.82
N TRP A 224 -4.83 16.51 18.30
CA TRP A 224 -4.22 17.58 19.09
C TRP A 224 -3.47 18.61 18.24
N LEU A 225 -3.35 18.39 16.93
CA LEU A 225 -2.72 19.33 16.00
C LEU A 225 -3.75 20.26 15.35
N THR A 226 -3.25 21.38 14.82
CA THR A 226 -4.08 22.31 14.06
C THR A 226 -4.30 21.76 12.65
N THR A 227 -5.56 21.74 12.22
CA THR A 227 -5.97 21.38 10.87
C THR A 227 -6.31 22.63 10.07
N TYR A 228 -5.87 22.71 8.81
CA TYR A 228 -6.20 23.80 7.89
C TYR A 228 -7.36 23.41 6.98
N ASP A 229 -7.16 22.44 6.10
CA ASP A 229 -8.19 21.98 5.14
C ASP A 229 -8.43 20.48 5.18
N ASN A 230 -7.64 19.72 5.96
CA ASN A 230 -7.79 18.28 6.14
C ASN A 230 -7.69 17.50 4.81
N VAL A 231 -6.83 17.99 3.90
CA VAL A 231 -6.51 17.35 2.63
C VAL A 231 -5.03 16.99 2.63
N LEU A 232 -4.71 15.71 2.48
CA LEU A 232 -3.34 15.26 2.29
C LEU A 232 -2.93 15.56 0.85
N TYR A 233 -2.11 16.58 0.64
CA TYR A 233 -1.53 16.94 -0.66
C TYR A 233 -0.26 16.12 -0.92
N GLN A 234 -0.39 15.01 -1.66
CA GLN A 234 0.72 14.08 -1.90
C GLN A 234 1.87 14.69 -2.72
N ASP A 235 1.59 15.74 -3.50
CA ASP A 235 2.56 16.53 -4.25
C ASP A 235 3.30 17.58 -3.40
N GLN A 236 2.90 17.75 -2.13
CA GLN A 236 3.44 18.75 -1.21
C GLN A 236 4.09 18.13 0.04
N ILE A 237 4.30 16.81 0.06
CA ILE A 237 5.03 16.12 1.13
C ILE A 237 6.50 16.55 1.06
N PHE A 238 7.01 17.21 2.10
CA PHE A 238 8.40 17.67 2.13
C PHE A 238 9.29 16.91 3.11
N GLU A 239 8.70 16.12 4.00
CA GLU A 239 9.44 15.33 4.97
C GLU A 239 8.62 14.09 5.37
N ILE A 240 9.30 12.96 5.50
CA ILE A 240 8.76 11.73 6.06
C ILE A 240 9.55 11.42 7.32
N GLN A 241 8.87 11.02 8.40
CA GLN A 241 9.53 10.54 9.61
C GLN A 241 9.08 9.14 9.99
N PHE A 242 10.02 8.33 10.47
CA PHE A 242 9.74 7.11 11.22
C PHE A 242 10.01 7.38 12.69
N GLN A 243 9.00 7.22 13.52
CA GLN A 243 9.08 7.45 14.96
C GLN A 243 8.81 6.15 15.71
N ILE A 244 9.73 5.79 16.62
CA ILE A 244 9.47 4.80 17.67
C ILE A 244 9.17 5.57 18.95
N LEU A 245 7.92 5.52 19.38
CA LEU A 245 7.39 6.23 20.54
C LEU A 245 7.24 5.27 21.73
N GLY A 246 7.85 5.60 22.85
CA GLY A 246 7.74 4.91 24.13
C GLY A 246 6.81 5.67 25.09
N GLN A 247 6.06 4.94 25.90
CA GLN A 247 5.09 5.51 26.84
C GLN A 247 5.77 6.19 28.05
N GLU A 248 5.15 7.27 28.55
CA GLU A 248 5.58 7.97 29.78
C GLU A 248 5.77 7.03 30.97
N GLY A 249 6.89 7.18 31.68
CA GLY A 249 7.26 6.41 32.86
C GLY A 249 7.75 4.99 32.58
N THR A 250 8.00 4.63 31.32
CA THR A 250 8.38 3.27 30.92
C THR A 250 9.78 3.23 30.30
N THR A 251 10.39 2.05 30.28
CA THR A 251 11.61 1.79 29.52
C THR A 251 11.36 0.61 28.60
N THR A 252 11.74 0.73 27.34
CA THR A 252 11.62 -0.35 26.37
C THR A 252 12.81 -0.38 25.42
N ASN A 253 13.26 -1.59 25.10
CA ASN A 253 14.40 -1.84 24.23
C ASN A 253 13.99 -2.69 23.04
N GLY A 254 14.63 -2.44 21.89
CA GLY A 254 14.42 -3.25 20.70
C GLY A 254 15.39 -2.90 19.58
N GLY A 255 15.23 -3.60 18.47
CA GLY A 255 16.06 -3.47 17.28
C GLY A 255 15.25 -3.77 16.03
N ILE A 256 15.38 -2.91 15.03
CA ILE A 256 14.67 -3.02 13.75
C ILE A 256 15.54 -2.45 12.64
N CYS A 257 15.57 -3.13 11.49
CA CYS A 257 16.16 -2.61 10.26
C CYS A 257 15.07 -2.19 9.29
N PHE A 258 15.37 -1.20 8.46
CA PHE A 258 14.52 -0.69 7.40
C PHE A 258 15.27 -0.68 6.08
N ASP A 259 14.53 -0.89 5.00
CA ASP A 259 15.05 -0.86 3.64
C ASP A 259 13.97 -0.40 2.66
N ASN A 260 14.41 0.20 1.55
CA ASN A 260 13.63 0.55 0.37
C ASN A 260 12.25 1.18 0.65
N LEU A 261 12.26 2.43 1.12
CA LEU A 261 11.06 3.27 1.20
C LEU A 261 10.69 3.79 -0.20
N THR A 262 9.51 3.42 -0.66
CA THR A 262 8.99 3.70 -2.01
C THR A 262 7.53 4.15 -1.98
N SER A 263 7.04 4.81 -3.02
CA SER A 263 5.58 4.88 -3.27
C SER A 263 5.06 3.56 -3.89
N TYR A 264 3.74 3.39 -4.02
CA TYR A 264 3.16 2.28 -4.80
C TYR A 264 1.78 2.64 -5.38
N ASP A 265 1.42 2.02 -6.50
CA ASP A 265 0.23 2.37 -7.30
C ASP A 265 -0.86 1.30 -7.31
N ASP A 266 -0.55 0.07 -6.89
CA ASP A 266 -1.40 -1.07 -7.20
C ASP A 266 -2.30 -1.51 -6.02
N GLU A 267 -3.59 -1.69 -6.31
CA GLU A 267 -4.56 -2.31 -5.39
C GLU A 267 -4.39 -3.84 -5.34
N GLU A 268 -3.50 -4.43 -6.16
CA GLU A 268 -3.28 -5.89 -6.24
C GLU A 268 -2.38 -6.47 -5.12
N VAL A 269 -2.44 -5.91 -3.91
CA VAL A 269 -1.98 -6.53 -2.66
C VAL A 269 -3.09 -7.48 -2.14
N VAL A 270 -3.56 -8.40 -2.98
CA VAL A 270 -4.48 -9.48 -2.56
C VAL A 270 -4.13 -10.76 -3.31
N LEU A 271 -3.79 -11.81 -2.53
CA LEU A 271 -3.56 -13.21 -2.92
C LEU A 271 -2.09 -13.65 -3.07
N GLY A 272 -1.27 -13.38 -2.05
CA GLY A 272 0.03 -14.05 -1.91
C GLY A 272 0.73 -13.75 -0.59
N THR A 273 0.25 -14.33 0.51
CA THR A 273 0.93 -14.33 1.84
C THR A 273 1.56 -12.99 2.25
N ILE A 274 0.81 -11.91 2.08
CA ILE A 274 1.15 -10.61 2.63
C ILE A 274 0.52 -10.66 4.02
N ASN A 275 1.31 -10.66 5.09
CA ASN A 275 0.79 -10.32 6.41
C ASN A 275 0.54 -8.82 6.34
N PRO A 276 -0.70 -8.34 6.16
CA PRO A 276 -0.92 -6.94 6.39
C PRO A 276 -0.67 -6.75 7.88
N VAL A 277 0.23 -5.85 8.24
CA VAL A 277 0.46 -5.38 9.62
C VAL A 277 -0.75 -4.56 10.12
N ASP A 278 -1.96 -4.94 9.70
CA ASP A 278 -3.27 -4.58 10.21
C ASP A 278 -3.88 -5.71 11.07
N ALA A 279 -3.10 -6.76 11.39
CA ALA A 279 -3.55 -7.90 12.20
C ALA A 279 -3.77 -7.60 13.70
N ALA A 280 -4.05 -6.35 14.08
CA ALA A 280 -4.46 -6.03 15.43
C ALA A 280 -5.95 -6.37 15.69
N VAL A 281 -6.80 -6.36 14.66
CA VAL A 281 -8.25 -6.60 14.84
C VAL A 281 -8.63 -8.02 14.41
N SER A 282 -8.97 -8.86 15.37
CA SER A 282 -9.49 -10.21 15.09
C SER A 282 -10.97 -10.30 15.43
N ILE A 283 -11.73 -11.00 14.58
CA ILE A 283 -13.14 -11.29 14.82
C ILE A 283 -13.37 -12.79 14.86
N PHE A 284 -13.96 -13.28 15.95
CA PHE A 284 -14.15 -14.72 16.17
C PHE A 284 -15.46 -15.01 16.93
N PRO A 285 -16.01 -16.23 16.83
CA PRO A 285 -15.64 -17.27 15.87
C PRO A 285 -16.05 -16.87 14.45
N ASN A 286 -15.19 -17.14 13.48
CA ASN A 286 -15.53 -17.12 12.07
C ASN A 286 -15.25 -18.52 11.50
N PRO A 287 -16.26 -19.30 11.10
CA PRO A 287 -17.67 -18.94 10.97
C PRO A 287 -18.43 -18.71 12.30
N ALA A 288 -19.39 -17.79 12.31
CA ALA A 288 -20.20 -17.45 13.47
C ALA A 288 -21.55 -18.17 13.49
N SER A 289 -22.02 -18.52 14.68
CA SER A 289 -23.35 -19.11 14.93
C SER A 289 -24.33 -18.09 15.50
N SER A 290 -23.99 -17.47 16.63
CA SER A 290 -24.88 -16.54 17.36
C SER A 290 -24.20 -15.28 17.86
N GLN A 291 -22.89 -15.32 18.09
CA GLN A 291 -22.13 -14.21 18.65
C GLN A 291 -20.81 -14.08 17.90
N LEU A 292 -20.36 -12.83 17.73
CA LEU A 292 -19.02 -12.48 17.29
C LEU A 292 -18.37 -11.62 18.36
N TYR A 293 -17.09 -11.86 18.59
CA TYR A 293 -16.21 -11.12 19.48
C TYR A 293 -15.17 -10.41 18.65
N ILE A 294 -14.80 -9.21 19.06
CA ILE A 294 -13.79 -8.36 18.45
C ILE A 294 -12.66 -8.24 19.45
N GLN A 295 -11.43 -8.52 19.03
CA GLN A 295 -10.25 -8.40 19.87
C GLN A 295 -9.21 -7.49 19.22
N GLY A 296 -8.49 -6.76 20.09
CA GLY A 296 -7.43 -5.82 19.72
C GLY A 296 -7.94 -4.44 19.29
N LEU A 297 -9.17 -4.10 19.70
CA LEU A 297 -9.74 -2.76 19.62
C LEU A 297 -10.20 -2.31 21.00
N ASP A 298 -9.81 -1.09 21.36
CA ASP A 298 -10.34 -0.36 22.49
C ASP A 298 -11.36 0.69 22.01
N ASN A 299 -12.22 1.18 22.91
CA ASN A 299 -13.18 2.27 22.66
C ASN A 299 -14.07 2.10 21.42
N ILE A 300 -14.68 0.92 21.25
CA ILE A 300 -15.64 0.70 20.15
C ILE A 300 -16.92 1.50 20.39
N GLU A 301 -17.16 2.48 19.52
CA GLU A 301 -18.34 3.35 19.58
C GLU A 301 -19.53 2.73 18.86
N THR A 302 -19.32 2.08 17.72
CA THR A 302 -20.41 1.50 16.92
C THR A 302 -19.93 0.30 16.10
N ILE A 303 -20.76 -0.73 15.98
CA ILE A 303 -20.58 -1.82 15.01
C ILE A 303 -21.75 -1.80 14.03
N GLN A 304 -21.45 -1.87 12.74
CA GLN A 304 -22.43 -1.99 11.67
C GLN A 304 -22.19 -3.27 10.86
N VAL A 305 -23.24 -3.98 10.47
CA VAL A 305 -23.17 -5.19 9.65
C VAL A 305 -23.95 -4.97 8.37
N PHE A 306 -23.32 -5.27 7.24
CA PHE A 306 -23.83 -5.12 5.89
C PHE A 306 -23.92 -6.47 5.18
N ASP A 307 -24.96 -6.66 4.36
CA ASP A 307 -25.00 -7.77 3.42
C ASP A 307 -24.08 -7.52 2.20
N MET A 308 -23.89 -8.54 1.36
CA MET A 308 -23.02 -8.45 0.18
C MET A 308 -23.48 -7.43 -0.88
N ASN A 309 -24.72 -6.93 -0.78
CA ASN A 309 -25.23 -5.86 -1.65
C ASN A 309 -25.02 -4.46 -1.03
N GLY A 310 -24.29 -4.36 0.08
CA GLY A 310 -24.00 -3.11 0.77
C GLY A 310 -25.16 -2.58 1.62
N ARG A 311 -26.23 -3.36 1.82
CA ARG A 311 -27.36 -2.93 2.66
C ARG A 311 -27.03 -3.12 4.13
N LEU A 312 -27.23 -2.08 4.93
CA LEU A 312 -27.09 -2.14 6.39
C LEU A 312 -28.17 -3.06 6.99
N ILE A 313 -27.73 -4.13 7.64
CA ILE A 313 -28.59 -5.15 8.26
C ILE A 313 -28.69 -4.93 9.77
N LYS A 314 -27.59 -4.53 10.42
CA LYS A 314 -27.53 -4.35 11.87
C LYS A 314 -26.62 -3.20 12.26
N SER A 315 -26.96 -2.47 13.31
CA SER A 315 -26.14 -1.41 13.90
C SER A 315 -26.29 -1.44 15.40
N VAL A 316 -25.16 -1.43 16.13
CA VAL A 316 -25.11 -1.46 17.59
C VAL A 316 -24.16 -0.37 18.06
N GLY A 317 -24.66 0.54 18.91
CA GLY A 317 -23.83 1.55 19.57
C GLY A 317 -23.28 1.07 20.91
N ASN A 318 -22.07 1.50 21.24
CA ASN A 318 -21.28 1.16 22.43
C ASN A 318 -21.27 -0.35 22.77
N PRO A 319 -20.92 -1.23 21.81
CA PRO A 319 -20.85 -2.66 22.08
C PRO A 319 -19.66 -2.98 22.98
N TYR A 320 -19.83 -3.93 23.90
CA TYR A 320 -18.75 -4.48 24.74
C TYR A 320 -17.87 -5.46 23.94
N ALA A 321 -17.29 -5.00 22.83
CA ALA A 321 -16.46 -5.77 21.92
C ALA A 321 -17.11 -7.08 21.41
N SER A 322 -18.44 -7.10 21.33
CA SER A 322 -19.20 -8.23 20.81
C SER A 322 -20.49 -7.78 20.14
N ILE A 323 -21.01 -8.65 19.26
CA ILE A 323 -22.28 -8.44 18.57
C ILE A 323 -23.03 -9.76 18.39
N ASP A 324 -24.32 -9.74 18.74
CA ASP A 324 -25.26 -10.82 18.44
C ASP A 324 -25.54 -10.85 16.94
N VAL A 325 -25.38 -12.01 16.33
CA VAL A 325 -25.66 -12.26 14.91
C VAL A 325 -26.60 -13.44 14.69
N ALA A 326 -27.25 -13.96 15.73
CA ALA A 326 -28.10 -15.15 15.65
C ALA A 326 -29.28 -15.00 14.68
N ASP A 327 -29.77 -13.78 14.52
CA ASP A 327 -30.88 -13.39 13.64
C ASP A 327 -30.48 -13.27 12.16
N LEU A 328 -29.18 -13.27 11.86
CA LEU A 328 -28.68 -13.21 10.49
C LEU A 328 -28.86 -14.56 9.78
N ARG A 329 -29.24 -14.50 8.49
CA ARG A 329 -29.29 -15.69 7.62
C ARG A 329 -27.87 -16.16 7.31
N SER A 330 -27.71 -17.45 7.02
CA SER A 330 -26.43 -18.00 6.58
C SER A 330 -25.93 -17.27 5.33
N GLY A 331 -24.66 -16.89 5.32
CA GLY A 331 -24.07 -16.09 4.23
C GLY A 331 -22.89 -15.24 4.66
N PHE A 332 -22.28 -14.55 3.70
CA PHE A 332 -21.19 -13.61 3.93
C PHE A 332 -21.72 -12.22 4.30
N TYR A 333 -21.02 -11.57 5.22
CA TYR A 333 -21.32 -10.22 5.68
C TYR A 333 -20.04 -9.41 5.81
N VAL A 334 -20.17 -8.10 5.69
CA VAL A 334 -19.13 -7.11 6.01
C VAL A 334 -19.51 -6.41 7.30
N MET A 335 -18.61 -6.40 8.26
CA MET A 335 -18.73 -5.66 9.52
C MET A 335 -17.85 -4.41 9.44
N LYS A 336 -18.41 -3.25 9.75
CA LYS A 336 -17.65 -2.02 10.03
C LYS A 336 -17.66 -1.73 11.52
N ILE A 337 -16.51 -1.45 12.09
CA ILE A 337 -16.31 -1.18 13.53
C ILE A 337 -15.75 0.24 13.64
N PHE A 338 -16.52 1.13 14.25
CA PHE A 338 -16.18 2.51 14.47
C PHE A 338 -15.63 2.65 15.89
N THR A 339 -14.43 3.20 16.03
CA THR A 339 -13.84 3.62 17.30
C THR A 339 -13.74 5.14 17.34
N ASP A 340 -13.31 5.66 18.49
CA ASP A 340 -12.96 7.07 18.70
C ASP A 340 -11.86 7.59 17.73
N ARG A 341 -11.08 6.67 17.14
CA ARG A 341 -9.90 6.98 16.31
C ARG A 341 -10.09 6.66 14.84
N GLN A 342 -10.73 5.54 14.50
CA GLN A 342 -10.83 5.08 13.10
C GLN A 342 -11.97 4.09 12.86
N VAL A 343 -12.18 3.74 11.59
CA VAL A 343 -13.16 2.74 11.16
C VAL A 343 -12.45 1.52 10.60
N TYR A 344 -12.70 0.36 11.20
CA TYR A 344 -12.20 -0.94 10.75
C TYR A 344 -13.26 -1.68 9.95
N SER A 345 -12.83 -2.55 9.03
CA SER A 345 -13.71 -3.38 8.20
C SER A 345 -13.26 -4.83 8.25
N ALA A 346 -14.21 -5.75 8.39
CA ALA A 346 -13.92 -7.18 8.47
C ALA A 346 -15.03 -8.00 7.80
N LYS A 347 -14.66 -9.16 7.24
CA LYS A 347 -15.61 -10.10 6.63
C LYS A 347 -15.79 -11.31 7.54
N PHE A 348 -17.03 -11.80 7.66
CA PHE A 348 -17.31 -13.05 8.38
C PHE A 348 -18.37 -13.89 7.66
N LEU A 349 -18.34 -15.20 7.92
CA LEU A 349 -19.34 -16.16 7.46
C LEU A 349 -20.32 -16.49 8.60
N LYS A 350 -21.62 -16.31 8.37
CA LYS A 350 -22.69 -16.79 9.26
C LYS A 350 -23.14 -18.18 8.83
N HIS A 351 -23.24 -19.12 9.78
CA HIS A 351 -23.87 -20.43 9.57
C HIS A 351 -25.36 -20.45 9.86
#